data_AF-A0A1B8R875-F1
#
_entry.id   AF-A0A1B8R875-F1
#
_cell.length_a   1.000
_cell.length_b   1.000
_cell.length_c   1.000
_cell.angle_alpha   90.00
_cell.angle_beta   90.00
_cell.angle_gamma   90.00
#
_symmetry.space_group_name_H-M   'P 1'
#
loop_
_entity.id
_entity.type
_entity.pdbx_description
1 polymer ?
#
loop_
_entity_poly.entity_id
_entity_poly.type
_entity_poly.pdbx_seq_one_letter_code
_entity_poly.pdbx_strand_id
1 'polypeptide(L)'
;MTRGLRLIRDGVTAFALLALVALIAAKLNDAAKIEHMGAFHAADGDSLTLGAERLRLEGIDAPELNQSCEREGKAWACGRAAREALQGMVLASGTLCQGSRHDRYDRLLVICRSGAGGDINAAMVRQGMAISYGGYAKEEADAKAQKAGLWAGTFERPRDVRDHARQSSGFDGALHLIGRIVGWE
;
A
#
# COMPACT_ATOMS: atom_id res chain seq x y z
N MET A 1 17.10 -46.77 -42.70
CA MET A 1 17.89 -46.21 -41.56
C MET A 1 17.69 -44.70 -41.34
N THR A 2 17.02 -43.95 -42.22
CA THR A 2 16.89 -42.47 -42.13
C THR A 2 15.71 -41.97 -41.29
N ARG A 3 14.67 -42.78 -41.05
CA ARG A 3 13.45 -42.38 -40.32
C ARG A 3 13.67 -42.25 -38.81
N GLY A 4 14.47 -43.13 -38.22
CA GLY A 4 14.81 -43.07 -36.78
C GLY A 4 15.67 -41.86 -36.43
N LEU A 5 16.63 -41.50 -37.28
CA LEU A 5 17.50 -40.33 -37.08
C LEU A 5 16.73 -39.00 -37.15
N ARG A 6 15.70 -38.91 -38.02
CA ARG A 6 14.81 -37.75 -38.09
C ARG A 6 13.94 -37.62 -36.84
N LEU A 7 13.35 -38.71 -36.36
CA LEU A 7 12.55 -38.70 -35.12
C LEU A 7 13.37 -38.29 -33.89
N ILE A 8 14.62 -38.75 -33.78
CA ILE A 8 15.52 -38.35 -32.69
C ILE A 8 15.88 -36.88 -32.80
N ARG A 9 16.25 -36.39 -33.99
CA ARG A 9 16.57 -34.97 -34.21
C ARG A 9 15.38 -34.07 -33.90
N ASP A 10 14.20 -34.42 -34.40
CA ASP A 10 12.99 -33.63 -34.23
C ASP A 10 12.57 -33.60 -32.73
N GLY A 11 12.77 -34.73 -32.02
CA GLY A 11 12.61 -34.81 -30.56
C GLY A 11 13.61 -33.95 -29.79
N VAL A 12 14.89 -33.96 -30.16
CA VAL A 12 15.92 -33.11 -29.55
C VAL A 12 15.63 -31.63 -29.78
N THR A 13 15.19 -31.25 -31.00
CA THR A 13 14.81 -29.86 -31.29
C THR A 13 13.58 -29.41 -30.51
N ALA A 14 12.56 -30.26 -30.41
CA ALA A 14 11.36 -29.97 -29.61
C ALA A 14 11.71 -29.82 -28.13
N PHE A 15 12.54 -30.71 -27.59
CA PHE A 15 13.01 -30.62 -26.21
C PHE A 15 13.82 -29.34 -25.96
N ALA A 16 14.74 -29.00 -26.87
CA ALA A 16 15.54 -27.77 -26.76
C ALA A 16 14.66 -26.50 -26.79
N LEU A 17 13.64 -26.47 -27.66
CA LEU A 17 12.67 -25.37 -27.72
C LEU A 17 11.84 -25.26 -26.44
N LEU A 18 11.35 -26.38 -25.91
CA LEU A 18 10.60 -26.40 -24.65
C LEU A 18 11.46 -25.96 -23.46
N ALA A 19 12.72 -26.41 -23.40
CA ALA A 19 13.67 -25.97 -22.38
C ALA A 19 13.96 -24.47 -22.48
N LEU A 20 14.12 -23.93 -23.69
CA LEU A 20 14.32 -22.49 -23.91
C LEU A 20 13.10 -21.67 -23.45
N VAL A 21 11.88 -22.11 -23.81
CA VAL A 21 10.63 -21.45 -23.37
C VAL A 21 10.51 -21.48 -21.85
N ALA A 22 10.83 -22.60 -21.19
CA ALA A 22 10.82 -22.70 -19.74
C ALA A 22 11.82 -21.74 -19.07
N LEU A 23 13.03 -21.58 -19.65
CA LEU A 23 14.03 -20.64 -19.15
C LEU A 23 13.59 -19.18 -19.33
N ILE A 24 12.96 -18.84 -20.46
CA ILE A 24 12.40 -17.50 -20.70
C ILE A 24 11.28 -17.21 -19.69
N ALA A 25 10.36 -18.15 -19.47
CA ALA A 25 9.28 -18.00 -18.49
C ALA A 25 9.82 -17.82 -17.07
N ALA A 26 10.83 -18.59 -16.67
CA ALA A 26 11.49 -18.43 -15.37
C ALA A 26 12.13 -17.04 -15.21
N LYS A 27 12.79 -16.52 -16.25
CA LYS A 27 13.39 -15.17 -16.24
C LYS A 27 12.37 -14.03 -16.20
N LEU A 28 11.19 -14.21 -16.79
CA LEU A 28 10.12 -13.21 -16.76
C LEU A 28 9.40 -13.17 -15.41
N ASN A 29 9.45 -14.26 -14.64
CA ASN A 29 8.84 -14.33 -13.31
C ASN A 29 9.65 -13.62 -12.21
N ASP A 30 10.94 -13.36 -12.44
CA ASP A 30 11.79 -12.54 -11.59
C ASP A 30 11.54 -11.05 -11.87
N ALA A 31 10.32 -10.57 -11.60
CA ALA A 31 10.09 -9.13 -11.53
C ALA A 31 10.98 -8.56 -10.43
N ALA A 32 11.96 -7.74 -10.81
CA ALA A 32 12.89 -7.14 -9.87
C ALA A 32 12.10 -6.36 -8.81
N LYS A 33 12.21 -6.79 -7.56
CA LYS A 33 11.68 -6.03 -6.42
C LYS A 33 12.59 -4.82 -6.24
N ILE A 34 11.97 -3.65 -6.18
CA ILE A 34 12.63 -2.41 -5.79
C ILE A 34 12.71 -2.45 -4.27
N GLU A 35 13.92 -2.29 -3.75
CA GLU A 35 14.20 -2.33 -2.31
C GLU A 35 14.74 -0.98 -1.86
N HIS A 36 14.16 -0.46 -0.78
CA HIS A 36 14.63 0.74 -0.13
C HIS A 36 14.95 0.44 1.32
N MET A 37 16.14 0.85 1.75
CA MET A 37 16.57 0.81 3.15
C MET A 37 16.95 2.21 3.58
N GLY A 38 16.54 2.61 4.77
CA GLY A 38 16.90 3.91 5.30
C GLY A 38 15.96 4.42 6.37
N ALA A 39 16.14 5.69 6.72
CA ALA A 39 15.27 6.41 7.63
C ALA A 39 14.07 6.96 6.85
N PHE A 40 12.98 6.21 6.83
CA PHE A 40 11.74 6.66 6.21
C PHE A 40 11.03 7.71 7.06
N HIS A 41 10.30 8.60 6.41
CA HIS A 41 9.41 9.55 7.05
C HIS A 41 7.95 9.22 6.70
N ALA A 42 7.07 9.14 7.70
CA ALA A 42 5.65 8.95 7.53
C ALA A 42 4.95 10.26 7.14
N ALA A 43 4.42 10.30 5.91
CA ALA A 43 3.62 11.43 5.44
C ALA A 43 2.21 11.38 6.04
N ASP A 44 1.62 10.19 6.13
CA ASP A 44 0.34 9.88 6.78
C ASP A 44 0.40 8.45 7.37
N GLY A 45 -0.74 7.81 7.63
CA GLY A 45 -0.80 6.48 8.24
C GLY A 45 -0.49 5.30 7.29
N ASP A 46 -0.35 5.51 5.99
CA ASP A 46 -0.01 4.45 5.03
C ASP A 46 0.96 4.88 3.91
N SER A 47 1.48 6.11 3.97
CA SER A 47 2.42 6.68 3.01
C SER A 47 3.74 7.06 3.67
N LEU A 48 4.84 6.67 3.02
CA LEU A 48 6.22 6.94 3.43
C LEU A 48 6.95 7.76 2.37
N THR A 49 7.97 8.49 2.80
CA THR A 49 8.95 9.13 1.92
C THR A 49 10.38 8.74 2.28
N LEU A 50 11.23 8.64 1.27
CA LEU A 50 12.67 8.47 1.40
C LEU A 50 13.36 9.33 0.34
N GLY A 51 13.80 10.53 0.72
CA GLY A 51 14.26 11.53 -0.25
C GLY A 51 13.12 11.93 -1.20
N ALA A 52 13.30 11.70 -2.50
CA ALA A 52 12.27 11.96 -3.52
C ALA A 52 11.28 10.80 -3.69
N GLU A 53 11.60 9.61 -3.17
CA GLU A 53 10.77 8.42 -3.33
C GLU A 53 9.50 8.52 -2.49
N ARG A 54 8.37 8.12 -3.08
CA ARG A 54 7.07 8.07 -2.43
C ARG A 54 6.57 6.63 -2.42
N LEU A 55 6.35 6.10 -1.23
CA LEU A 55 5.95 4.72 -1.04
C LEU A 55 4.59 4.67 -0.35
N ARG A 56 3.77 3.69 -0.72
CA ARG A 56 2.50 3.39 -0.05
C ARG A 56 2.54 1.96 0.46
N LEU A 57 2.15 1.77 1.71
CA LEU A 57 2.03 0.45 2.29
C LEU A 57 0.96 -0.37 1.53
N GLU A 58 1.38 -1.50 0.97
CA GLU A 58 0.52 -2.41 0.26
C GLU A 58 -0.41 -3.14 1.22
N GLY A 59 -1.65 -3.39 0.78
CA GLY A 59 -2.61 -4.23 1.48
C GLY A 59 -3.32 -3.59 2.66
N ILE A 60 -3.10 -2.29 2.92
CA ILE A 60 -3.73 -1.55 4.02
C ILE A 60 -4.30 -0.21 3.55
N ASP A 61 -5.18 0.37 4.36
CA ASP A 61 -5.70 1.72 4.19
C ASP A 61 -5.79 2.40 5.56
N ALA A 62 -5.06 3.51 5.73
CA ALA A 62 -5.04 4.23 7.00
C ALA A 62 -5.94 5.48 6.96
N PRO A 63 -6.42 5.97 8.12
CA PRO A 63 -7.14 7.23 8.19
C PRO A 63 -6.34 8.38 7.58
N GLU A 64 -7.04 9.26 6.86
CA GLU A 64 -6.42 10.46 6.29
C GLU A 64 -5.82 11.32 7.41
N LEU A 65 -4.74 12.05 7.13
CA LEU A 65 -3.98 12.78 8.17
C LEU A 65 -4.87 13.71 9.05
N ASN A 66 -5.88 14.32 8.45
CA ASN A 66 -6.81 15.24 9.12
C ASN A 66 -8.12 14.57 9.58
N GLN A 67 -8.25 13.26 9.40
CA GLN A 67 -9.42 12.51 9.82
C GLN A 67 -9.53 12.47 11.34
N SER A 68 -10.75 12.72 11.83
CA SER A 68 -11.14 12.51 13.22
C SER A 68 -12.04 11.29 13.32
N CYS A 69 -11.88 10.54 14.40
CA CYS A 69 -12.67 9.35 14.72
C CYS A 69 -13.29 9.53 16.11
N GLU A 70 -14.24 8.69 16.49
CA GLU A 70 -14.87 8.74 17.81
C GLU A 70 -14.41 7.56 18.66
N ARG A 71 -14.16 7.82 19.94
CA ARG A 71 -13.94 6.80 20.96
C ARG A 71 -14.56 7.28 22.26
N GLU A 72 -15.40 6.45 22.88
CA GLU A 72 -16.08 6.79 24.14
C GLU A 72 -16.83 8.14 24.09
N GLY A 73 -17.51 8.42 22.95
CA GLY A 73 -18.24 9.67 22.75
C GLY A 73 -17.37 10.91 22.56
N LYS A 74 -16.04 10.75 22.38
CA LYS A 74 -15.09 11.85 22.16
C LYS A 74 -14.39 11.69 20.83
N ALA A 75 -14.29 12.81 20.10
CA ALA A 75 -13.47 12.89 18.90
C ALA A 75 -11.97 12.79 19.25
N TRP A 76 -11.22 12.05 18.44
CA TRP A 76 -9.76 11.97 18.51
C TRP A 76 -9.15 11.98 17.11
N ALA A 77 -7.92 12.47 17.02
CA ALA A 77 -7.21 12.68 15.76
C ALA A 77 -6.58 11.38 15.23
N CYS A 78 -7.42 10.43 14.83
CA CYS A 78 -6.98 9.10 14.39
C CYS A 78 -6.02 9.14 13.20
N GLY A 79 -6.14 10.10 12.28
CA GLY A 79 -5.17 10.31 11.21
C GLY A 79 -3.75 10.60 11.69
N ARG A 80 -3.62 11.54 12.64
CA ARG A 80 -2.33 11.89 13.24
C ARG A 80 -1.77 10.74 14.08
N ALA A 81 -2.61 10.07 14.84
CA ALA A 81 -2.20 8.92 15.64
C ALA A 81 -1.69 7.76 14.76
N ALA A 82 -2.34 7.49 13.62
CA ALA A 82 -1.88 6.48 12.67
C ALA A 82 -0.53 6.86 12.06
N ARG A 83 -0.35 8.12 11.65
CA ARG A 83 0.95 8.64 11.18
C ARG A 83 2.05 8.48 12.23
N GLU A 84 1.76 8.84 13.49
CA GLU A 84 2.72 8.74 14.60
C GLU A 84 3.10 7.28 14.88
N ALA A 85 2.12 6.36 14.84
CA ALA A 85 2.38 4.93 14.97
C ALA A 85 3.30 4.43 13.85
N LEU A 86 3.01 4.78 12.59
CA LEU A 86 3.86 4.41 11.46
C LEU A 86 5.27 5.00 11.60
N GLN A 87 5.37 6.30 11.93
CA GLN A 87 6.66 6.96 12.15
C GLN A 87 7.48 6.21 13.21
N GLY A 88 6.86 5.86 14.34
CA GLY A 88 7.53 5.11 15.42
C GLY A 88 8.10 3.76 14.96
N MET A 89 7.43 3.08 14.03
CA MET A 89 7.88 1.78 13.51
C MET A 89 9.01 1.90 12.49
N VAL A 90 9.03 2.97 11.69
CA VAL A 90 10.02 3.16 10.62
C VAL A 90 11.26 3.95 11.04
N LEU A 91 11.25 4.56 12.23
CA LEU A 91 12.43 5.20 12.83
C LEU A 91 13.53 4.21 13.23
N ALA A 92 13.20 2.92 13.38
CA ALA A 92 14.17 1.91 13.75
C ALA A 92 15.21 1.69 12.65
N SER A 93 16.49 1.72 13.02
CA SER A 93 17.60 1.35 12.14
C SER A 93 17.33 -0.01 11.49
N GLY A 94 17.44 -0.08 10.17
CA GLY A 94 17.26 -1.33 9.41
C GLY A 94 15.86 -1.57 8.87
N THR A 95 14.99 -0.56 8.82
CA THR A 95 13.72 -0.68 8.09
C THR A 95 14.00 -0.91 6.60
N LEU A 96 13.37 -1.96 6.06
CA LEU A 96 13.47 -2.38 4.66
C LEU A 96 12.07 -2.40 4.05
N CYS A 97 11.85 -1.59 3.02
CA CYS A 97 10.60 -1.56 2.26
C CYS A 97 10.84 -2.10 0.86
N GLN A 98 10.03 -3.07 0.43
CA GLN A 98 10.20 -3.74 -0.85
C GLN A 98 8.88 -3.78 -1.61
N GLY A 99 8.93 -3.54 -2.92
CA GLY A 99 7.77 -3.49 -3.80
C GLY A 99 8.11 -3.76 -5.26
N SER A 100 7.10 -3.98 -6.10
CA SER A 100 7.30 -4.12 -7.55
C SER A 100 6.24 -3.45 -8.41
N ARG A 101 5.17 -2.94 -7.79
CA ARG A 101 4.07 -2.27 -8.48
C ARG A 101 3.93 -0.85 -7.99
N HIS A 102 3.44 0.02 -8.86
CA HIS A 102 3.09 1.40 -8.52
C HIS A 102 1.56 1.55 -8.50
N ASP A 103 1.06 2.45 -7.67
CA ASP A 103 -0.33 2.88 -7.74
C ASP A 103 -0.54 3.92 -8.86
N ARG A 104 -1.78 4.36 -9.05
CA ARG A 104 -2.12 5.34 -10.10
C ARG A 104 -1.48 6.73 -9.91
N TYR A 105 -0.88 6.98 -8.75
CA TYR A 105 -0.18 8.22 -8.40
C TYR A 105 1.33 8.05 -8.45
N ASP A 106 1.81 6.96 -9.05
CA ASP A 106 3.22 6.62 -9.19
C ASP A 106 3.94 6.44 -7.85
N ARG A 107 3.21 5.99 -6.81
CA ARG A 107 3.83 5.57 -5.54
C ARG A 107 4.14 4.08 -5.58
N LEU A 108 5.35 3.71 -5.16
CA LEU A 108 5.72 2.31 -5.03
C LEU A 108 4.89 1.63 -3.93
N LEU A 109 4.16 0.58 -4.28
CA LEU A 109 3.42 -0.26 -3.34
C LEU A 109 4.41 -1.20 -2.64
N VAL A 110 4.54 -1.07 -1.32
CA VAL A 110 5.57 -1.76 -0.54
C VAL A 110 5.04 -2.54 0.65
N ILE A 111 5.74 -3.63 0.97
CA ILE A 111 5.71 -4.25 2.29
C ILE A 111 6.97 -3.82 3.02
N CYS A 112 6.80 -3.19 4.18
CA CYS A 112 7.90 -2.74 5.02
C CYS A 112 8.13 -3.72 6.18
N ARG A 113 9.40 -4.01 6.45
CA ARG A 113 9.85 -4.82 7.59
C ARG A 113 10.75 -4.00 8.49
N SER A 114 10.59 -4.14 9.80
CA SER A 114 11.52 -3.57 10.77
C SER A 114 12.87 -4.27 10.69
N GLY A 115 13.91 -3.70 11.32
CA GLY A 115 15.24 -4.33 11.38
C GLY A 115 15.25 -5.72 12.04
N ALA A 116 14.24 -6.05 12.84
CA ALA A 116 14.05 -7.39 13.43
C ALA A 116 13.26 -8.35 12.51
N GLY A 117 12.85 -7.91 11.32
CA GLY A 117 12.10 -8.70 10.34
C GLY A 117 10.57 -8.66 10.48
N GLY A 118 10.04 -7.92 11.45
CA GLY A 118 8.60 -7.79 11.69
C GLY A 118 7.89 -7.00 10.60
N ASP A 119 6.74 -7.49 10.12
CA ASP A 119 5.91 -6.81 9.11
C ASP A 119 5.22 -5.57 9.71
N ILE A 120 5.60 -4.38 9.24
CA ILE A 120 5.10 -3.09 9.70
C ILE A 120 3.67 -2.87 9.22
N ASN A 121 3.34 -3.26 7.98
CA ASN A 121 1.99 -3.13 7.43
C ASN A 121 1.01 -3.96 8.28
N ALA A 122 1.39 -5.20 8.62
CA ALA A 122 0.63 -6.05 9.53
C ALA A 122 0.47 -5.43 10.92
N ALA A 123 1.55 -4.83 11.45
CA ALA A 123 1.53 -4.18 12.76
C ALA A 123 0.57 -2.97 12.79
N MET A 124 0.52 -2.17 11.73
CA MET A 124 -0.43 -1.05 11.60
C MET A 124 -1.88 -1.53 11.69
N VAL A 125 -2.20 -2.62 10.99
CA VAL A 125 -3.55 -3.21 11.03
C VAL A 125 -3.85 -3.83 12.40
N ARG A 126 -2.91 -4.58 12.97
CA ARG A 126 -3.06 -5.24 14.27
C ARG A 126 -3.26 -4.24 15.42
N GLN A 127 -2.62 -3.06 15.35
CA GLN A 127 -2.81 -1.97 16.31
C GLN A 127 -4.09 -1.17 16.07
N GLY A 128 -4.85 -1.48 15.00
CA GLY A 128 -6.03 -0.74 14.61
C GLY A 128 -5.72 0.68 14.12
N MET A 129 -4.52 0.93 13.58
CA MET A 129 -4.12 2.21 12.98
C MET A 129 -4.37 2.25 11.47
N ALA A 130 -4.68 1.10 10.87
CA ALA A 130 -5.13 0.96 9.49
C ALA A 130 -6.16 -0.17 9.39
N ILE A 131 -6.97 -0.15 8.33
CA ILE A 131 -7.85 -1.25 7.96
C ILE A 131 -7.18 -2.13 6.90
N SER A 132 -7.60 -3.40 6.81
CA SER A 132 -7.08 -4.32 5.80
C SER A 132 -7.69 -4.02 4.43
N TYR A 133 -6.84 -3.95 3.42
CA TYR A 133 -7.22 -3.77 2.02
C TYR A 133 -6.62 -4.90 1.17
N GLY A 134 -7.09 -6.12 1.41
CA GLY A 134 -6.77 -7.30 0.60
C GLY A 134 -5.57 -8.15 1.07
N GLY A 135 -4.89 -7.78 2.16
CA GLY A 135 -3.68 -8.49 2.64
C GLY A 135 -3.70 -9.00 4.09
N TYR A 136 -4.37 -8.29 5.01
CA TYR A 136 -4.17 -8.44 6.46
C TYR A 136 -5.48 -8.72 7.23
N ALA A 137 -6.31 -9.61 6.69
CA ALA A 137 -7.64 -9.89 7.25
C ALA A 137 -7.58 -10.51 8.66
N LYS A 138 -6.54 -11.32 8.94
CA LYS A 138 -6.32 -11.92 10.26
C LYS A 138 -5.98 -10.85 11.29
N GLU A 139 -5.04 -9.98 10.98
CA GLU A 139 -4.63 -8.86 11.83
C GLU A 139 -5.81 -7.92 12.12
N GLU A 140 -6.65 -7.67 11.12
CA GLU A 140 -7.84 -6.84 11.30
C GLU A 140 -8.86 -7.51 12.22
N ALA A 141 -9.06 -8.83 12.08
CA ALA A 141 -9.92 -9.59 12.98
C ALA A 141 -9.40 -9.54 14.43
N ASP A 142 -8.09 -9.68 14.63
CA ASP A 142 -7.46 -9.55 15.95
C ASP A 142 -7.65 -8.15 16.53
N ALA A 143 -7.46 -7.10 15.72
CA ALA A 143 -7.66 -5.70 16.13
C ALA A 143 -9.12 -5.42 16.52
N LYS A 144 -10.09 -5.96 15.77
CA LYS A 144 -11.53 -5.89 16.11
C LYS A 144 -11.84 -6.59 17.42
N ALA A 145 -11.35 -7.81 17.60
CA ALA A 145 -11.57 -8.60 18.81
C ALA A 145 -11.02 -7.91 20.06
N GLN A 146 -9.88 -7.23 19.92
CA GLN A 146 -9.22 -6.49 21.00
C GLN A 146 -9.72 -5.05 21.15
N LYS A 147 -10.64 -4.59 20.29
CA LYS A 147 -11.08 -3.18 20.23
C LYS A 147 -9.88 -2.21 20.14
N ALA A 148 -8.89 -2.57 19.33
CA ALA A 148 -7.66 -1.80 19.17
C ALA A 148 -7.87 -0.59 18.24
N GLY A 149 -7.25 0.54 18.59
CA GLY A 149 -7.21 1.73 17.73
C GLY A 149 -8.58 2.21 17.26
N LEU A 150 -8.77 2.24 15.95
CA LEU A 150 -10.03 2.56 15.27
C LEU A 150 -11.21 1.71 15.76
N TRP A 151 -10.96 0.43 16.09
CA TRP A 151 -11.98 -0.51 16.54
C TRP A 151 -12.43 -0.32 18.00
N ALA A 152 -11.85 0.64 18.73
CA ALA A 152 -12.29 1.05 20.05
C ALA A 152 -13.55 1.93 20.04
N GLY A 153 -13.97 2.40 18.88
CA GLY A 153 -15.13 3.26 18.72
C GLY A 153 -15.67 3.24 17.29
N THR A 154 -16.13 4.39 16.81
CA THR A 154 -16.69 4.54 15.47
C THR A 154 -15.79 5.39 14.60
N PHE A 155 -15.73 5.05 13.33
CA PHE A 155 -14.95 5.77 12.34
C PHE A 155 -15.57 5.59 10.97
N GLU A 156 -15.45 6.62 10.15
CA GLU A 156 -15.71 6.52 8.72
C GLU A 156 -14.51 5.84 8.04
N ARG A 157 -14.75 4.99 7.04
CA ARG A 157 -13.62 4.33 6.36
C ARG A 157 -12.79 5.38 5.61
N PRO A 158 -11.45 5.25 5.55
CA PRO A 158 -10.61 6.27 4.93
C PRO A 158 -10.95 6.52 3.45
N ARG A 159 -11.36 5.47 2.72
CA ARG A 159 -11.86 5.61 1.34
C ARG A 159 -13.07 6.53 1.23
N ASP A 160 -14.04 6.39 2.13
CA ASP A 160 -15.28 7.16 2.09
C ASP A 160 -14.99 8.65 2.37
N VAL A 161 -14.11 8.93 3.34
CA VAL A 161 -13.62 10.29 3.64
C VAL A 161 -12.98 10.95 2.41
N ARG A 162 -12.12 10.22 1.68
CA ARG A 162 -11.49 10.74 0.45
C ARG A 162 -12.52 11.02 -0.65
N ASP A 163 -13.52 10.18 -0.78
CA ASP A 163 -14.53 10.34 -1.83
C ASP A 163 -15.46 11.53 -1.53
N HIS A 164 -15.79 11.77 -0.26
CA HIS A 164 -16.50 12.98 0.17
C HIS A 164 -15.68 14.27 -0.07
N ALA A 165 -14.39 14.26 0.25
CA ALA A 165 -13.50 15.41 0.01
C ALA A 165 -13.35 15.76 -1.49
N ARG A 166 -13.41 14.77 -2.39
CA ARG A 166 -13.41 15.01 -3.84
C ARG A 166 -14.71 15.65 -4.32
N GLN A 167 -15.84 15.29 -3.74
CA GLN A 167 -17.14 15.86 -4.13
C GLN A 167 -17.27 17.31 -3.70
N SER A 168 -16.84 17.67 -2.48
CA SER A 168 -16.86 19.06 -2.00
C SER A 168 -15.97 19.96 -2.85
N SER A 169 -14.73 19.53 -3.12
CA SER A 169 -13.80 20.30 -3.95
C SER A 169 -14.28 20.50 -5.40
N GLY A 170 -15.00 19.52 -5.97
CA GLY A 170 -15.61 19.66 -7.29
C GLY A 170 -16.73 20.72 -7.32
N PHE A 171 -17.54 20.80 -6.27
CA PHE A 171 -18.60 21.78 -6.14
C PHE A 171 -18.06 23.19 -5.92
N ASP A 172 -17.06 23.35 -5.05
CA ASP A 172 -16.37 24.62 -4.81
C ASP A 172 -15.72 25.14 -6.10
N GLY A 173 -15.07 24.26 -6.87
CA GLY A 173 -14.49 24.60 -8.16
C GLY A 173 -15.53 25.05 -9.19
N ALA A 174 -16.71 24.43 -9.21
CA ALA A 174 -17.82 24.83 -10.09
C ALA A 174 -18.40 26.19 -9.68
N LEU A 175 -18.59 26.43 -8.38
CA LEU A 175 -19.06 27.72 -7.86
C LEU A 175 -18.09 28.86 -8.17
N HIS A 176 -16.78 28.64 -7.98
CA HIS A 176 -15.76 29.62 -8.32
C HIS A 176 -15.74 29.93 -9.83
N LEU A 177 -15.95 28.91 -10.68
CA LEU A 177 -16.06 29.11 -12.13
C LEU A 177 -17.28 29.97 -12.50
N ILE A 178 -18.43 29.73 -11.87
CA ILE A 178 -19.66 30.52 -12.08
C ILE A 178 -19.45 31.96 -11.57
N GLY A 179 -18.88 32.15 -10.38
CA GLY A 179 -18.56 33.48 -9.85
C GLY A 179 -17.73 34.33 -10.81
N ARG A 180 -16.72 33.70 -11.44
CA ARG A 180 -15.87 34.34 -12.46
C ARG A 180 -16.61 34.67 -13.77
N ILE A 181 -17.63 33.90 -14.14
CA ILE A 181 -18.44 34.14 -15.35
C ILE A 181 -19.49 35.24 -15.11
N VAL A 182 -20.09 35.26 -13.91
CA VAL A 182 -21.20 36.16 -13.58
C VAL A 182 -20.70 37.49 -12.98
N GLY A 183 -19.39 37.63 -12.73
CA GLY A 183 -18.76 38.89 -12.32
C GLY A 183 -19.03 39.28 -10.87
N TRP A 184 -19.09 38.29 -9.97
CA TRP A 184 -19.31 38.51 -8.53
C TRP A 184 -18.00 38.47 -7.70
N GLU A 185 -16.85 38.56 -8.36
CA GLU A 185 -15.53 38.87 -7.75
C GLU A 185 -14.81 39.97 -8.53
#